data_AF-A0A529NES9-F1
#
_entry.id   AF-A0A529NES9-F1
#
_cell.length_a   1.000
_cell.length_b   1.000
_cell.length_c   1.000
_cell.angle_alpha   90.00
_cell.angle_beta   90.00
_cell.angle_gamma   90.00
#
_symmetry.space_group_name_H-M   'P 1'
#
loop_
_entity.id
_entity.type
_entity.pdbx_description
1 polymer ?
#
loop_
_entity_poly.entity_id
_entity_poly.type
_entity_poly.pdbx_seq_one_letter_code
_entity_poly.pdbx_strand_id
1 'polypeptide(L)'
;GDPHLQAAEEGLTEEYTSPLRGELHDWAIKQAEAANNKTIGVYSGALGFGYNKDLLAKSNLPEPKCWADLTKPEYKGHIQMANPNSSGTAYTMLATMVQLMGEDKGFEYLKALHANINQYTKS
;
A
#
# COMPACT_ATOMS: atom_id res chain seq x y z
N GLY A 1 -0.31 5.01 -10.09
CA GLY A 1 -0.13 3.85 -9.18
C GLY A 1 0.15 2.59 -9.99
N ASP A 2 0.51 1.50 -9.33
CA ASP A 2 1.03 0.28 -9.98
C ASP A 2 0.13 -0.28 -11.10
N PRO A 3 -1.21 -0.37 -10.96
CA PRO A 3 -2.07 -0.87 -12.03
C PRO A 3 -2.03 -0.03 -13.31
N HIS A 4 -1.83 1.29 -13.18
CA HIS A 4 -1.71 2.16 -14.34
C HIS A 4 -0.34 2.04 -15.04
N LEU A 5 0.71 1.72 -14.28
CA LEU A 5 2.03 1.41 -14.84
C LEU A 5 1.98 0.09 -15.60
N GLN A 6 1.35 -0.94 -15.02
CA GLN A 6 1.14 -2.22 -15.69
C GLN A 6 0.30 -2.07 -16.96
N ALA A 7 -0.80 -1.33 -16.92
CA ALA A 7 -1.62 -1.07 -18.12
C ALA A 7 -0.81 -0.35 -19.22
N ALA A 8 0.08 0.58 -18.86
CA ALA A 8 0.95 1.25 -19.82
C ALA A 8 1.98 0.28 -20.43
N GLU A 9 2.57 -0.60 -19.62
CA GLU A 9 3.52 -1.63 -20.05
C GLU A 9 2.88 -2.67 -20.97
N GLU A 10 1.65 -3.08 -20.67
CA GLU A 10 0.85 -4.00 -21.50
C GLU A 10 0.26 -3.32 -22.75
N GLY A 11 0.50 -2.01 -22.95
CA GLY A 11 0.02 -1.27 -24.11
C GLY A 11 -1.49 -1.00 -24.12
N LEU A 12 -2.13 -1.01 -22.94
CA LEU A 12 -3.56 -0.78 -22.75
C LEU A 12 -3.91 0.70 -22.57
N THR A 13 -2.93 1.59 -22.54
CA THR A 13 -3.12 3.04 -22.46
C THR A 13 -2.38 3.80 -23.55
N GLU A 14 -2.90 4.98 -23.85
CA GLU A 14 -2.39 5.87 -24.90
C GLU A 14 -1.46 6.95 -24.33
N GLU A 15 -0.50 7.37 -25.13
CA GLU A 15 0.38 8.48 -24.78
C GLU A 15 -0.40 9.80 -24.82
N TYR A 16 -0.28 10.59 -23.74
CA TYR A 16 -0.86 11.92 -23.70
C TYR A 16 -0.08 12.86 -22.77
N THR A 17 0.25 14.04 -23.28
CA THR A 17 0.86 15.12 -22.49
C THR A 17 -0.10 16.29 -22.34
N SER A 18 -0.60 16.51 -21.12
CA SER A 18 -1.48 17.64 -20.81
C SER A 18 -0.77 18.99 -20.98
N PRO A 19 -1.44 20.03 -21.51
CA PRO A 19 -0.92 21.41 -21.48
C PRO A 19 -0.64 21.91 -20.05
N LEU A 20 -1.36 21.36 -19.06
CA LEU A 20 -1.20 21.70 -17.63
C LEU A 20 -0.08 20.90 -16.95
N ARG A 21 0.70 20.09 -17.68
CA ARG A 21 1.78 19.26 -17.10
C ARG A 21 2.76 20.09 -16.27
N GLY A 22 3.04 21.32 -16.69
CA GLY A 22 3.94 22.23 -15.97
C GLY A 22 3.46 22.65 -14.58
N GLU A 23 2.20 22.40 -14.23
CA GLU A 23 1.63 22.71 -12.90
C GLU A 23 1.77 21.53 -11.92
N LEU A 24 2.18 20.36 -12.39
CA LEU A 24 2.29 19.16 -11.55
C LEU A 24 3.64 19.09 -10.85
N HIS A 25 3.67 18.38 -9.72
CA HIS A 25 4.90 18.13 -8.99
C HIS A 25 5.87 17.22 -9.74
N ASP A 26 7.18 17.41 -9.52
CA ASP A 26 8.25 16.60 -10.11
C ASP A 26 8.05 15.08 -9.98
N TRP A 27 7.49 14.61 -8.86
CA TRP A 27 7.25 13.18 -8.65
C TRP A 27 6.21 12.62 -9.64
N ALA A 28 5.21 13.42 -10.03
CA ALA A 28 4.20 13.02 -11.00
C ALA A 28 4.80 12.99 -12.41
N ILE A 29 5.66 13.96 -12.73
CA ILE A 29 6.38 14.06 -14.00
C ILE A 29 7.30 12.84 -14.21
N LYS A 30 8.12 12.50 -13.21
CA LYS A 30 9.01 11.34 -13.24
C LYS A 30 8.25 10.03 -13.41
N GLN A 31 7.11 9.88 -12.74
CA GLN A 31 6.28 8.69 -12.89
C GLN A 31 5.69 8.58 -14.30
N ALA A 32 5.25 9.70 -14.88
CA ALA A 32 4.74 9.73 -16.25
C ALA A 32 5.83 9.38 -17.26
N GLU A 33 7.05 9.91 -17.10
CA GLU A 33 8.21 9.60 -17.95
C GLU A 33 8.58 8.12 -17.90
N ALA A 34 8.59 7.53 -16.71
CA ALA A 34 8.83 6.09 -16.53
C ALA A 34 7.78 5.22 -17.24
N ALA A 35 6.60 5.77 -17.52
CA ALA A 35 5.51 5.11 -18.23
C ALA A 35 5.35 5.57 -19.68
N ASN A 36 6.37 6.21 -20.27
CA ASN A 36 6.33 6.77 -21.63
C ASN A 36 5.12 7.72 -21.84
N ASN A 37 4.79 8.52 -20.83
CA ASN A 37 3.65 9.45 -20.80
C ASN A 37 2.28 8.79 -21.07
N LYS A 38 2.15 7.49 -20.82
CA LYS A 38 0.88 6.75 -20.94
C LYS A 38 0.06 6.68 -19.64
N THR A 39 0.57 7.27 -18.58
CA THR A 39 -0.14 7.53 -17.31
C THR A 39 0.52 8.72 -16.60
N ILE A 40 -0.18 9.34 -15.66
CA ILE A 40 0.36 10.43 -14.83
C ILE A 40 -0.20 10.37 -13.41
N GLY A 41 0.65 10.68 -12.43
CA GLY A 41 0.25 10.81 -11.04
C GLY A 41 -0.58 12.08 -10.79
N VAL A 42 -1.81 11.92 -10.30
CA VAL A 42 -2.71 13.05 -9.98
C VAL A 42 -2.85 13.32 -8.49
N TYR A 43 -2.48 12.35 -7.64
CA TYR A 43 -2.35 12.50 -6.19
C TYR A 43 -1.25 11.56 -5.68
N SER A 44 -0.74 11.85 -4.48
CA SER A 44 0.16 10.97 -3.73
C SER A 44 -0.45 10.70 -2.37
N GLY A 45 -0.34 9.45 -1.90
CA GLY A 45 -0.86 9.00 -0.61
C GLY A 45 0.22 8.30 0.19
N ALA A 46 0.36 8.66 1.46
CA ALA A 46 1.24 7.96 2.38
C ALA A 46 0.59 6.66 2.84
N LEU A 47 1.32 5.54 2.72
CA LEU A 47 0.91 4.27 3.28
C LEU A 47 1.20 4.27 4.79
N GLY A 48 0.21 3.84 5.57
CA GLY A 48 0.31 3.74 7.02
C GLY A 48 -0.82 2.90 7.61
N PHE A 49 -0.84 2.81 8.93
CA PHE A 49 -1.95 2.23 9.67
C PHE A 49 -2.56 3.28 10.60
N GLY A 50 -3.88 3.19 10.80
CA GLY A 50 -4.60 3.91 11.84
C GLY A 50 -5.07 2.92 12.90
N TYR A 51 -5.23 3.39 14.14
CA TYR A 51 -5.77 2.58 15.24
C TYR A 51 -6.88 3.33 15.97
N ASN A 52 -7.80 2.59 16.59
CA ASN A 52 -8.87 3.14 17.41
C ASN A 52 -8.46 3.11 18.89
N LYS A 53 -8.24 4.28 19.48
CA LYS A 53 -7.80 4.44 20.88
C LYS A 53 -8.74 3.76 21.88
N ASP A 54 -10.05 3.87 21.68
CA ASP A 54 -11.04 3.30 22.58
C ASP A 54 -11.06 1.77 22.50
N LEU A 55 -10.92 1.19 21.30
CA LEU A 55 -10.86 -0.26 21.13
C LEU A 55 -9.58 -0.86 21.70
N LEU A 56 -8.44 -0.19 21.56
CA LEU A 56 -7.20 -0.61 22.21
C LEU A 56 -7.33 -0.57 23.74
N ALA A 57 -7.85 0.53 24.29
CA ALA A 57 -8.05 0.67 25.73
C ALA A 57 -9.01 -0.40 26.29
N LYS A 58 -10.15 -0.63 25.62
CA LYS A 58 -11.13 -1.67 26.01
C LYS A 58 -10.56 -3.09 25.97
N SER A 59 -9.61 -3.34 25.07
CA SER A 59 -8.98 -4.66 24.89
C SER A 59 -7.65 -4.79 25.64
N ASN A 60 -7.25 -3.76 26.41
CA ASN A 60 -5.97 -3.66 27.09
C ASN A 60 -4.75 -3.89 26.17
N LEU A 61 -4.81 -3.34 24.96
CA LEU A 61 -3.77 -3.47 23.94
C LEU A 61 -2.87 -2.23 23.92
N PRO A 62 -1.55 -2.40 23.70
CA PRO A 62 -0.65 -1.25 23.57
C PRO A 62 -0.86 -0.52 22.24
N GLU A 63 -0.42 0.74 22.20
CA GLU A 63 -0.39 1.52 20.98
C GLU A 63 0.75 1.06 20.06
N PRO A 64 0.46 0.63 18.81
CA PRO A 64 1.50 0.26 17.86
C PRO A 64 2.28 1.50 17.39
N LYS A 65 3.61 1.42 17.40
CA LYS A 65 4.52 2.52 17.02
C LYS A 65 5.19 2.27 15.68
N CYS A 66 5.27 1.02 15.25
CA CYS A 66 5.87 0.64 13.98
C CYS A 66 5.20 -0.60 13.38
N TRP A 67 5.54 -0.91 12.12
CA TRP A 67 5.02 -2.09 11.41
C TRP A 67 5.28 -3.40 12.15
N ALA A 68 6.43 -3.53 12.81
CA ALA A 68 6.81 -4.74 13.57
C ALA A 68 5.93 -4.95 14.82
N ASP A 69 5.31 -3.90 15.37
CA ASP A 69 4.38 -4.07 16.49
C ASP A 69 3.13 -4.85 16.05
N LEU A 70 2.68 -4.65 14.81
CA LEU A 70 1.46 -5.29 14.28
C LEU A 70 1.56 -6.82 14.19
N THR A 71 2.76 -7.39 14.27
CA THR A 71 2.97 -8.86 14.27
C THR A 71 3.00 -9.45 15.67
N LYS A 72 2.92 -8.64 16.73
CA LYS A 72 2.90 -9.13 18.11
C LYS A 72 1.59 -9.90 18.39
N PRO A 73 1.65 -11.00 19.15
CA PRO A 73 0.49 -11.88 19.37
C PRO A 73 -0.66 -11.20 20.12
N GLU A 74 -0.40 -10.11 20.85
CA GLU A 74 -1.44 -9.31 21.50
C GLU A 74 -2.47 -8.73 20.51
N TYR A 75 -2.08 -8.46 19.26
CA TYR A 75 -3.00 -7.96 18.24
C TYR A 75 -3.82 -9.05 17.53
N LYS A 76 -3.78 -10.30 18.00
CA LYS A 76 -4.48 -11.40 17.35
C LYS A 76 -5.98 -11.14 17.24
N GLY A 77 -6.48 -11.04 16.00
CA GLY A 77 -7.89 -10.79 15.73
C GLY A 77 -8.28 -9.30 15.83
N HIS A 78 -7.32 -8.40 16.01
CA HIS A 78 -7.55 -6.96 16.14
C HIS A 78 -7.10 -6.14 14.91
N ILE A 79 -6.60 -6.80 13.86
CA ILE A 79 -6.14 -6.13 12.64
C ILE A 79 -7.09 -6.46 11.48
N GLN A 80 -7.37 -5.43 10.66
CA GLN A 80 -8.05 -5.56 9.38
C GLN A 80 -7.15 -5.03 8.28
N MET A 81 -7.16 -5.73 7.15
CA MET A 81 -6.45 -5.34 5.94
C MET A 81 -7.31 -5.68 4.73
N ALA A 82 -7.21 -4.93 3.63
CA ALA A 82 -7.88 -5.32 2.39
C ALA A 82 -7.17 -6.53 1.75
N ASN A 83 -7.86 -7.27 0.88
CA ASN A 83 -7.28 -8.38 0.15
C ASN A 83 -6.39 -7.87 -1.00
N PRO A 84 -5.09 -8.24 -1.07
CA PRO A 84 -4.20 -7.79 -2.15
C PRO A 84 -4.61 -8.27 -3.54
N ASN A 85 -5.42 -9.34 -3.66
CA ASN A 85 -5.90 -9.82 -4.96
C ASN A 85 -6.98 -8.92 -5.59
N SER A 86 -7.59 -8.01 -4.81
CA SER A 86 -8.63 -7.10 -5.33
C SER A 86 -8.41 -5.63 -4.98
N SER A 87 -7.55 -5.34 -4.01
CA SER A 87 -7.29 -3.98 -3.54
C SER A 87 -5.89 -3.50 -3.92
N GLY A 88 -5.83 -2.42 -4.70
CA GLY A 88 -4.56 -1.74 -5.03
C GLY A 88 -3.79 -1.29 -3.79
N THR A 89 -4.47 -0.81 -2.75
CA THR A 89 -3.82 -0.40 -1.49
C THR A 89 -3.15 -1.57 -0.78
N ALA A 90 -3.78 -2.74 -0.78
CA ALA A 90 -3.18 -3.94 -0.18
C ALA A 90 -2.01 -4.47 -1.02
N TYR A 91 -2.07 -4.37 -2.35
CA TYR A 91 -0.92 -4.64 -3.21
C TYR A 91 0.24 -3.68 -2.91
N THR A 92 -0.04 -2.38 -2.79
CA THR A 92 0.95 -1.37 -2.40
C THR A 92 1.57 -1.68 -1.03
N MET A 93 0.79 -2.16 -0.05
CA MET A 93 1.33 -2.61 1.24
C MET A 93 2.30 -3.78 1.08
N LEU A 94 1.92 -4.82 0.32
CA LEU A 94 2.77 -5.96 0.03
C LEU A 94 4.09 -5.52 -0.63
N ALA A 95 3.98 -4.75 -1.72
CA ALA A 95 5.13 -4.27 -2.47
C ALA A 95 6.04 -3.39 -1.60
N THR A 96 5.47 -2.53 -0.75
CA THR A 96 6.24 -1.69 0.18
C THR A 96 7.02 -2.52 1.19
N MET A 97 6.39 -3.54 1.80
CA MET A 97 7.09 -4.40 2.77
C MET A 97 8.24 -5.17 2.11
N VAL A 98 8.02 -5.70 0.90
CA VAL A 98 9.06 -6.38 0.11
C VAL A 98 10.20 -5.42 -0.25
N GLN A 99 9.91 -4.20 -0.69
CA GLN A 99 10.93 -3.20 -1.03
C GLN A 99 11.74 -2.76 0.19
N LEU A 100 11.11 -2.63 1.37
CA LEU A 100 11.79 -2.20 2.59
C LEU A 100 12.63 -3.31 3.24
N MET A 101 12.15 -4.55 3.20
CA MET A 101 12.73 -5.66 3.98
C MET A 101 13.50 -6.68 3.12
N GLY A 102 13.32 -6.65 1.79
CA GLY A 102 13.67 -7.74 0.88
C GLY A 102 12.54 -8.77 0.80
N GLU A 103 12.52 -9.58 -0.26
CA GLU A 103 11.41 -10.51 -0.57
C GLU A 103 11.14 -11.49 0.57
N ASP A 104 12.13 -12.28 0.97
CA ASP A 104 11.98 -13.31 2.01
C ASP A 104 11.46 -12.73 3.34
N LYS A 105 12.09 -11.66 3.82
CA LYS A 105 11.73 -11.01 5.08
C LYS A 105 10.39 -10.28 4.98
N GLY A 106 10.08 -9.70 3.82
CA GLY A 106 8.79 -9.07 3.56
C GLY A 106 7.65 -10.09 3.63
N PHE A 107 7.82 -11.27 3.02
CA PHE A 107 6.84 -12.35 3.12
C PHE A 107 6.78 -12.98 4.52
N GLU A 108 7.90 -13.09 5.23
CA GLU A 108 7.92 -13.50 6.64
C GLU A 108 7.08 -12.53 7.50
N TYR A 109 7.27 -11.23 7.32
CA TYR A 109 6.47 -10.19 7.98
C TYR A 109 4.98 -10.33 7.65
N LEU A 110 4.62 -10.47 6.36
CA LEU A 110 3.22 -10.60 5.94
C LEU A 110 2.57 -11.87 6.50
N LYS A 111 3.32 -12.97 6.62
CA LYS A 111 2.87 -14.20 7.27
C LYS A 111 2.63 -14.01 8.76
N ALA A 112 3.52 -13.31 9.46
CA ALA A 112 3.34 -12.98 10.87
C ALA A 112 2.15 -12.04 11.08
N LEU A 113 1.97 -11.04 10.22
CA LEU A 113 0.83 -10.13 10.24
C LEU A 113 -0.48 -10.86 9.99
N HIS A 114 -0.50 -11.82 9.06
CA HIS A 114 -1.68 -12.63 8.76
C HIS A 114 -2.24 -13.34 10.00
N ALA A 115 -1.38 -13.81 10.92
CA ALA A 115 -1.81 -14.45 12.16
C ALA A 115 -2.66 -13.53 13.06
N ASN A 116 -2.57 -12.21 12.85
CA ASN A 116 -3.31 -11.21 13.60
C ASN A 116 -4.52 -10.62 12.87
N ILE A 117 -4.66 -10.88 11.57
CA ILE A 117 -5.74 -10.35 10.76
C ILE A 117 -7.04 -11.14 11.01
N ASN A 118 -8.10 -10.44 11.43
CA ASN A 118 -9.42 -11.06 11.60
C ASN A 118 -10.18 -11.21 10.28
N GLN A 119 -9.94 -10.30 9.33
CA GLN A 119 -10.67 -10.26 8.08
C GLN A 119 -9.85 -9.57 7.00
N TYR A 120 -9.85 -10.19 5.82
CA TYR A 120 -9.48 -9.53 4.58
C TYR A 120 -10.73 -9.00 3.88
N THR A 121 -10.90 -7.69 3.83
CA THR A 121 -12.03 -7.08 3.14
C THR A 121 -11.81 -7.15 1.62
N LYS A 122 -12.89 -7.42 0.88
CA LYS A 122 -12.89 -7.34 -0.59
C LYS A 122 -13.38 -5.95 -1.00
N SER A 123 -12.85 -5.47 -2.11
CA SER A 123 -13.22 -4.23 -2.80
C SER A 123 -13.14 -4.47 -4.29
#